data_AF-A0A1T4N3Y4-F1
#
_entry.id   AF-A0A1T4N3Y4-F1
#
_cell.length_a   1.000
_cell.length_b   1.000
_cell.length_c   1.000
_cell.angle_alpha   90.00
_cell.angle_beta   90.00
_cell.angle_gamma   90.00
#
_symmetry.space_group_name_H-M   'P 1'
#
loop_
_entity.id
_entity.type
_entity.pdbx_description
1 polymer ?
#
loop_
_entity_poly.entity_id
_entity_poly.type
_entity_poly.pdbx_seq_one_letter_code
_entity_poly.pdbx_strand_id
1 'polypeptide(L)'
;MTEPVEVKPFFEYDELIQRLTERGMLIKDPLRAQRKLTQVGYYRLSGYWHTSRKFSYVDNKIKHQNEFQANTYFENIFEFYLFDKRLRVEFTDALERIEIYLRTIIAHEIGRTDPLAYLDKKQFSKAAFKEGAKIHYESWLDRHNRLIDQSKEDSIKDHRSKNKPIPLWVAVEAWDFGALSKFYSILSGKNQDLVCNRLGLDNRIELDNWLINLSDIRNRCAHHARLCNRSNPRTLKIPKKGYFNLLGLSQKQKEKFYGMIAVIWFLLKKIGPSSKWICRIADLIDQKPEIPGFTYKSMGLPETGFPRKLFPETIKAIPVVVEKSPMEELEHRLDQLLTFGNEYDLKEIATHDSERLKEAIEALTEHSYELDALIDET
;
A
#
# COMPACT_ATOMS: atom_id res chain seq x y z
N MET A 1 0.92 -41.05 22.38
CA MET A 1 -0.26 -40.35 21.84
C MET A 1 -0.17 -38.91 22.33
N THR A 2 -0.06 -37.93 21.43
CA THR A 2 -0.11 -36.52 21.83
C THR A 2 -1.53 -36.21 22.29
N GLU A 3 -1.69 -35.70 23.51
CA GLU A 3 -2.99 -35.22 24.01
C GLU A 3 -3.65 -34.30 22.98
N PRO A 4 -4.99 -34.41 22.79
CA PRO A 4 -5.70 -33.53 21.88
C PRO A 4 -5.52 -32.09 22.33
N VAL A 5 -5.04 -31.24 21.41
CA VAL A 5 -4.88 -29.82 21.68
C VAL A 5 -6.27 -29.21 21.88
N GLU A 6 -6.58 -28.79 23.11
CA GLU A 6 -7.86 -28.19 23.43
C GLU A 6 -8.09 -26.88 22.65
N VAL A 7 -9.35 -26.69 22.23
CA VAL A 7 -9.79 -25.47 21.56
C VAL A 7 -9.75 -24.31 22.56
N LYS A 8 -9.32 -23.14 22.10
CA LYS A 8 -9.28 -21.94 22.95
C LYS A 8 -10.69 -21.57 23.40
N PRO A 9 -10.92 -21.36 24.72
CA PRO A 9 -12.24 -20.99 25.21
C PRO A 9 -12.68 -19.62 24.68
N PHE A 10 -13.99 -19.44 24.60
CA PHE A 10 -14.62 -18.15 24.32
C PHE A 10 -14.46 -17.23 25.54
N PHE A 11 -14.31 -15.93 25.27
CA PHE A 11 -14.23 -14.89 26.30
C PHE A 11 -15.06 -13.68 25.85
N GLU A 12 -15.77 -13.08 26.79
CA GLU A 12 -16.44 -11.80 26.60
C GLU A 12 -15.42 -10.65 26.48
N TYR A 13 -15.87 -9.50 25.97
CA TYR A 13 -14.95 -8.41 25.64
C TYR A 13 -14.21 -7.81 26.85
N ASP A 14 -14.84 -7.77 28.01
CA ASP A 14 -14.25 -7.35 29.28
C ASP A 14 -13.22 -8.36 29.78
N GLU A 15 -13.51 -9.67 29.70
CA GLU A 15 -12.57 -10.74 30.01
C GLU A 15 -11.34 -10.70 29.09
N LEU A 16 -11.54 -10.38 27.81
CA LEU A 16 -10.43 -10.18 26.87
C LEU A 16 -9.54 -8.99 27.26
N ILE A 17 -10.13 -7.90 27.76
CA ILE A 17 -9.39 -6.73 28.28
C ILE A 17 -8.60 -7.13 29.53
N GLN A 18 -9.25 -7.77 30.50
CA GLN A 18 -8.59 -8.24 31.71
C GLN A 18 -7.40 -9.13 31.38
N ARG A 19 -7.57 -10.08 30.45
CA ARG A 19 -6.50 -10.99 30.04
C ARG A 19 -5.33 -10.30 29.34
N LEU A 20 -5.58 -9.21 28.61
CA LEU A 20 -4.50 -8.40 28.03
C LEU A 20 -3.70 -7.70 29.14
N THR A 21 -4.39 -7.14 30.13
CA THR A 21 -3.80 -6.50 31.31
C THR A 21 -2.98 -7.47 32.14
N GLU A 22 -3.52 -8.66 32.45
CA GLU A 22 -2.83 -9.73 33.21
C GLU A 22 -1.55 -10.19 32.52
N ARG A 23 -1.52 -10.17 31.18
CA ARG A 23 -0.32 -10.48 30.39
C ARG A 23 0.70 -9.34 30.35
N GLY A 24 0.41 -8.21 30.97
CA GLY A 24 1.30 -7.04 31.06
C GLY A 24 1.12 -6.01 29.94
N MET A 25 -0.03 -6.01 29.23
CA MET A 25 -0.37 -4.91 28.33
C MET A 25 -0.93 -3.74 29.14
N LEU A 26 -0.41 -2.53 28.89
CA LEU A 26 -0.91 -1.31 29.48
C LEU A 26 -2.10 -0.79 28.66
N ILE A 27 -3.20 -0.46 29.33
CA ILE A 27 -4.44 0.03 28.70
C ILE A 27 -4.84 1.31 29.43
N LYS A 28 -4.79 2.45 28.75
CA LYS A 28 -5.08 3.75 29.38
C LYS A 28 -6.59 3.97 29.53
N ASP A 29 -7.36 3.52 28.55
CA ASP A 29 -8.82 3.61 28.53
C ASP A 29 -9.42 2.23 28.21
N PRO A 30 -9.77 1.43 29.24
CA PRO A 30 -10.34 0.09 29.06
C PRO A 30 -11.64 0.08 28.24
N LEU A 31 -12.52 1.08 28.41
CA LEU A 31 -13.79 1.17 27.69
C LEU A 31 -13.56 1.47 26.20
N ARG A 32 -12.60 2.36 25.88
CA ARG A 32 -12.19 2.57 24.47
C ARG A 32 -11.54 1.31 23.90
N ALA A 33 -10.67 0.63 24.64
CA ALA A 33 -10.03 -0.59 24.17
C ALA A 33 -11.05 -1.70 23.89
N GLN A 34 -12.04 -1.87 24.76
CA GLN A 34 -13.15 -2.80 24.58
C GLN A 34 -13.93 -2.48 23.30
N ARG A 35 -14.34 -1.22 23.10
CA ARG A 35 -15.00 -0.78 21.85
C ARG A 35 -14.17 -1.09 20.61
N LYS A 36 -12.84 -0.94 20.66
CA LYS A 36 -11.96 -1.28 19.53
C LYS A 36 -11.84 -2.78 19.30
N LEU A 37 -11.82 -3.59 20.35
CA LEU A 37 -11.88 -5.05 20.24
C LEU A 37 -13.20 -5.52 19.61
N THR A 38 -14.33 -4.91 19.97
CA THR A 38 -15.63 -5.18 19.35
C THR A 38 -15.65 -4.82 17.87
N GLN A 39 -15.05 -3.69 17.48
CA GLN A 39 -15.02 -3.22 16.08
C GLN A 39 -14.08 -4.02 15.18
N VAL A 40 -12.88 -4.36 15.66
CA VAL A 40 -11.82 -4.95 14.82
C VAL A 40 -11.64 -6.45 15.03
N GLY A 41 -11.98 -6.94 16.22
CA GLY A 41 -11.82 -8.33 16.62
C GLY A 41 -10.46 -8.63 17.26
N TYR A 42 -10.49 -9.41 18.34
CA TYR A 42 -9.30 -9.79 19.11
C TYR A 42 -8.23 -10.48 18.26
N TYR A 43 -8.61 -11.49 17.48
CA TYR A 43 -7.65 -12.24 16.67
C TYR A 43 -6.97 -11.39 15.60
N ARG A 44 -7.70 -10.44 15.00
CA ARG A 44 -7.14 -9.52 14.01
C ARG A 44 -6.10 -8.62 14.65
N LEU A 45 -6.44 -7.98 15.77
CA LEU A 45 -5.49 -7.14 16.51
C LEU A 45 -4.34 -7.97 17.11
N SER A 46 -4.54 -9.27 17.35
CA SER A 46 -3.48 -10.16 17.83
C SER A 46 -2.31 -10.35 16.89
N GLY A 47 -2.54 -10.15 15.60
CA GLY A 47 -1.45 -10.02 14.65
C GLY A 47 -0.54 -8.83 14.99
N TYR A 48 -1.04 -7.72 15.48
CA TYR A 48 -0.29 -6.47 15.64
C TYR A 48 0.53 -6.41 16.93
N TRP A 49 0.08 -7.06 18.02
CA TRP A 49 0.86 -7.16 19.26
C TRP A 49 1.75 -8.41 19.37
N HIS A 50 1.73 -9.31 18.38
CA HIS A 50 2.52 -10.55 18.45
C HIS A 50 4.01 -10.29 18.67
N THR A 51 4.58 -9.30 17.99
CA THR A 51 6.00 -8.93 18.11
C THR A 51 6.34 -8.21 19.40
N SER A 52 5.34 -7.69 20.11
CA SER A 52 5.50 -7.04 21.41
C SER A 52 5.46 -8.02 22.59
N ARG A 53 5.29 -9.32 22.32
CA ARG A 53 5.40 -10.38 23.34
C ARG A 53 6.85 -10.60 23.75
N LYS A 54 7.07 -10.98 25.00
CA LYS A 54 8.37 -11.49 25.45
C LYS A 54 8.75 -12.70 24.61
N PHE A 55 10.04 -12.90 24.43
CA PHE A 55 10.55 -14.03 23.67
C PHE A 55 11.83 -14.56 24.31
N SER A 56 12.07 -15.86 24.11
CA SER A 56 13.33 -16.50 24.46
C SER A 56 13.91 -17.20 23.23
N TYR A 57 15.23 -17.40 23.25
CA TYR A 57 15.91 -18.21 22.25
C TYR A 57 15.97 -19.65 22.73
N VAL A 58 15.38 -20.56 21.97
CA VAL A 58 15.42 -22.01 22.20
C VAL A 58 15.82 -22.66 20.87
N ASP A 59 16.90 -23.44 20.86
CA ASP A 59 17.44 -24.12 19.67
C ASP A 59 17.65 -23.19 18.46
N ASN A 60 18.25 -22.01 18.67
CA ASN A 60 18.43 -20.96 17.67
C ASN A 60 17.12 -20.45 17.02
N LYS A 61 15.96 -20.70 17.64
CA LYS A 61 14.65 -20.21 17.21
C LYS A 61 14.06 -19.29 18.28
N ILE A 62 13.32 -18.29 17.82
CA ILE A 62 12.59 -17.36 18.68
C ILE A 62 11.29 -18.03 19.10
N LYS A 63 11.09 -18.21 20.41
CA LYS A 63 9.82 -18.66 20.99
C LYS A 63 9.15 -17.49 21.71
N HIS A 64 8.02 -17.05 21.19
CA HIS A 64 7.21 -16.01 21.83
C HIS A 64 6.42 -16.59 23.01
N GLN A 65 6.42 -15.85 24.11
CA GLN A 65 5.65 -16.13 25.32
C GLN A 65 4.27 -15.48 25.25
N ASN A 66 3.45 -15.65 26.29
CA ASN A 66 2.12 -15.03 26.33
C ASN A 66 2.16 -13.61 26.89
N GLU A 67 3.15 -13.30 27.70
CA GLU A 67 3.39 -12.03 28.37
C GLU A 67 3.94 -10.99 27.39
N PHE A 68 3.59 -9.73 27.63
CA PHE A 68 4.07 -8.58 26.86
C PHE A 68 5.38 -8.04 27.40
N GLN A 69 6.18 -7.46 26.51
CA GLN A 69 7.35 -6.67 26.88
C GLN A 69 6.89 -5.41 27.63
N ALA A 70 7.76 -4.86 28.48
CA ALA A 70 7.48 -3.62 29.20
C ALA A 70 7.11 -2.49 28.22
N ASN A 71 6.28 -1.55 28.69
CA ASN A 71 5.80 -0.40 27.90
C ASN A 71 5.01 -0.77 26.62
N THR A 72 4.34 -1.93 26.61
CA THR A 72 3.41 -2.29 25.52
C THR A 72 2.02 -1.71 25.81
N TYR A 73 1.67 -0.62 25.12
CA TYR A 73 0.35 0.03 25.24
C TYR A 73 -0.63 -0.46 24.17
N PHE A 74 -1.88 -0.74 24.54
CA PHE A 74 -2.94 -1.12 23.60
C PHE A 74 -3.15 -0.05 22.53
N GLU A 75 -3.10 1.23 22.91
CA GLU A 75 -3.31 2.37 22.02
C GLU A 75 -2.27 2.37 20.89
N ASN A 76 -0.99 2.14 21.20
CA ASN A 76 0.06 2.11 20.18
C ASN A 76 -0.08 0.89 19.25
N ILE A 77 -0.59 -0.24 19.75
CA ILE A 77 -0.93 -1.39 18.89
C ILE A 77 -2.07 -1.06 17.95
N PHE A 78 -3.09 -0.36 18.44
CA PHE A 78 -4.19 0.09 17.60
C PHE A 78 -3.72 1.10 16.55
N GLU A 79 -2.83 2.03 16.90
CA GLU A 79 -2.17 2.91 15.94
C GLU A 79 -1.35 2.13 14.90
N PHE A 80 -0.70 1.03 15.27
CA PHE A 80 -0.04 0.15 14.30
C PHE A 80 -1.04 -0.49 13.33
N TYR A 81 -2.20 -0.91 13.81
CA TYR A 81 -3.28 -1.39 12.94
C TYR A 81 -3.75 -0.32 11.94
N LEU A 82 -3.91 0.93 12.37
CA LEU A 82 -4.31 2.05 11.51
C LEU A 82 -3.20 2.43 10.52
N PHE A 83 -1.95 2.45 10.96
CA PHE A 83 -0.78 2.65 10.11
C PHE A 83 -0.72 1.60 8.98
N ASP A 84 -0.85 0.31 9.31
CA ASP A 84 -0.84 -0.76 8.31
C ASP A 84 -2.06 -0.68 7.38
N LYS A 85 -3.21 -0.21 7.87
CA LYS A 85 -4.38 0.10 7.03
C LYS A 85 -4.06 1.17 5.98
N ARG A 86 -3.42 2.28 6.36
CA ARG A 86 -3.01 3.33 5.42
C ARG A 86 -2.01 2.81 4.39
N LEU A 87 -1.06 1.97 4.81
CA LEU A 87 -0.14 1.32 3.87
C LEU A 87 -0.84 0.39 2.88
N ARG A 88 -1.85 -0.39 3.31
CA ARG A 88 -2.63 -1.22 2.38
C ARG A 88 -3.35 -0.39 1.32
N VAL A 89 -3.84 0.80 1.66
CA VAL A 89 -4.46 1.72 0.69
C VAL A 89 -3.43 2.16 -0.34
N GLU A 90 -2.27 2.64 0.09
CA GLU A 90 -1.19 3.05 -0.83
C GLU A 90 -0.68 1.90 -1.71
N PHE A 91 -0.56 0.69 -1.16
CA PHE A 91 -0.16 -0.48 -1.94
C PHE A 91 -1.24 -0.89 -2.93
N THR A 92 -2.52 -0.76 -2.57
CA THR A 92 -3.62 -1.06 -3.49
C THR A 92 -3.60 -0.10 -4.69
N ASP A 93 -3.45 1.21 -4.46
CA ASP A 93 -3.30 2.23 -5.54
C ASP A 93 -2.14 1.89 -6.49
N ALA A 94 -0.98 1.50 -5.94
CA ALA A 94 0.16 1.11 -6.75
C ALA A 94 -0.05 -0.19 -7.53
N LEU A 95 -0.57 -1.23 -6.85
CA LEU A 95 -0.72 -2.57 -7.42
C LEU A 95 -1.79 -2.61 -8.50
N GLU A 96 -2.86 -1.82 -8.36
CA GLU A 96 -3.88 -1.66 -9.39
C GLU A 96 -3.26 -1.15 -10.70
N ARG A 97 -2.49 -0.05 -10.64
CA ARG A 97 -1.80 0.51 -11.83
C ARG A 97 -0.85 -0.50 -12.48
N ILE A 98 -0.11 -1.24 -11.66
CA ILE A 98 0.80 -2.29 -12.12
C ILE A 98 0.01 -3.43 -12.78
N GLU A 99 -1.07 -3.89 -12.16
CA GLU A 99 -1.92 -4.98 -12.66
C GLU A 99 -2.50 -4.63 -14.03
N ILE A 100 -3.11 -3.45 -14.17
CA ILE A 100 -3.70 -2.97 -15.42
C ILE A 100 -2.65 -2.83 -16.52
N TYR A 101 -1.50 -2.24 -16.21
CA TYR A 101 -0.42 -2.11 -17.18
C TYR A 101 0.09 -3.49 -17.65
N LEU A 102 0.27 -4.43 -16.72
CA LEU A 102 0.70 -5.79 -17.04
C LEU A 102 -0.31 -6.53 -17.93
N ARG A 103 -1.62 -6.43 -17.64
CA ARG A 103 -2.67 -7.00 -18.50
C ARG A 103 -2.56 -6.46 -19.91
N THR A 104 -2.41 -5.13 -20.03
CA THR A 104 -2.31 -4.43 -21.31
C THR A 104 -1.11 -4.91 -22.12
N ILE A 105 0.10 -4.87 -21.55
CA ILE A 105 1.31 -5.25 -22.30
C ILE A 105 1.33 -6.75 -22.62
N ILE A 106 0.85 -7.62 -21.73
CA ILE A 106 0.79 -9.06 -21.99
C ILE A 106 -0.20 -9.35 -23.11
N ALA A 107 -1.41 -8.78 -23.04
CA ALA A 107 -2.40 -8.96 -24.10
C ALA A 107 -1.88 -8.45 -25.44
N HIS A 108 -1.22 -7.29 -25.45
CA HIS A 108 -0.69 -6.68 -26.67
C HIS A 108 0.48 -7.47 -27.27
N GLU A 109 1.47 -7.87 -26.48
CA GLU A 109 2.65 -8.58 -27.00
C GLU A 109 2.31 -10.01 -27.44
N ILE A 110 1.45 -10.72 -26.69
CA ILE A 110 1.09 -12.11 -27.00
C ILE A 110 -0.03 -12.17 -28.06
N GLY A 111 -0.99 -11.25 -28.02
CA GLY A 111 -2.10 -11.19 -28.98
C GLY A 111 -1.70 -10.66 -30.36
N ARG A 112 -0.49 -10.09 -30.51
CA ARG A 112 -0.01 -9.54 -31.81
C ARG A 112 0.06 -10.59 -32.91
N THR A 113 0.37 -11.84 -32.56
CA THR A 113 0.51 -12.91 -33.55
C THR A 113 -0.82 -13.54 -33.94
N ASP A 114 -1.73 -13.68 -32.98
CA ASP A 114 -3.03 -14.31 -33.15
C ASP A 114 -3.96 -13.84 -32.00
N PRO A 115 -5.20 -13.40 -32.27
CA PRO A 115 -6.16 -13.02 -31.23
C PRO A 115 -6.37 -14.11 -30.15
N LEU A 116 -6.24 -15.39 -30.51
CA LEU A 116 -6.40 -16.56 -29.65
C LEU A 116 -5.06 -17.21 -29.30
N ALA A 117 -3.94 -16.50 -29.41
CA ALA A 117 -2.59 -17.02 -29.12
C ALA A 117 -2.48 -17.71 -27.75
N TYR A 118 -3.28 -17.30 -26.76
CA TYR A 118 -3.31 -17.92 -25.43
C TYR A 118 -3.87 -19.36 -25.40
N LEU A 119 -4.48 -19.83 -26.50
CA LEU A 119 -4.93 -21.21 -26.69
C LEU A 119 -3.93 -22.04 -27.52
N ASP A 120 -2.98 -21.40 -28.19
CA ASP A 120 -1.94 -22.09 -28.97
C ASP A 120 -0.83 -22.59 -28.06
N LYS A 121 -0.72 -23.92 -27.92
CA LYS A 121 0.29 -24.60 -27.09
C LYS A 121 1.74 -24.19 -27.44
N LYS A 122 2.00 -23.73 -28.67
CA LYS A 122 3.34 -23.26 -29.10
C LYS A 122 3.78 -21.96 -28.40
N GLN A 123 2.85 -21.20 -27.85
CA GLN A 123 3.14 -19.95 -27.13
C GLN A 123 3.71 -20.17 -25.72
N PHE A 124 3.71 -21.42 -25.25
CA PHE A 124 4.06 -21.80 -23.88
C PHE A 124 5.36 -22.60 -23.80
N SER A 125 5.97 -22.57 -22.62
CA SER A 125 7.15 -23.38 -22.33
C SER A 125 6.78 -24.87 -22.31
N LYS A 126 7.64 -25.72 -22.89
CA LYS A 126 7.49 -27.19 -22.82
C LYS A 126 7.38 -27.71 -21.38
N ALA A 127 7.96 -27.00 -20.41
CA ALA A 127 7.88 -27.37 -18.99
C ALA A 127 6.46 -27.27 -18.42
N ALA A 128 5.57 -26.47 -19.00
CA ALA A 128 4.19 -26.30 -18.55
C ALA A 128 3.29 -27.50 -18.87
N PHE A 129 3.76 -28.45 -19.70
CA PHE A 129 3.02 -29.65 -20.11
C PHE A 129 3.60 -30.94 -19.49
N LYS A 130 4.58 -30.82 -18.60
CA LYS A 130 5.18 -31.98 -17.92
C LYS A 130 4.34 -32.39 -16.73
N GLU A 131 4.26 -33.69 -16.48
CA GLU A 131 3.70 -34.22 -15.24
C GLU A 131 4.50 -33.66 -14.04
N GLY A 132 3.79 -33.22 -13.00
CA GLY A 132 4.41 -32.56 -11.85
C GLY A 132 4.89 -31.12 -12.09
N ALA A 133 4.52 -30.48 -13.21
CA ALA A 133 4.81 -29.08 -13.44
C ALA A 133 4.26 -28.20 -12.31
N LYS A 134 5.06 -27.23 -11.85
CA LYS A 134 4.66 -26.29 -10.80
C LYS A 134 3.37 -25.53 -11.14
N ILE A 135 3.20 -25.20 -12.42
CA ILE A 135 1.97 -24.64 -12.98
C ILE A 135 1.77 -25.39 -14.31
N HIS A 136 0.77 -26.26 -14.35
CA HIS A 136 0.41 -26.99 -15.57
C HIS A 136 -0.48 -26.12 -16.47
N TYR A 137 -0.28 -26.20 -17.79
CA TYR A 137 -1.07 -25.45 -18.77
C TYR A 137 -2.57 -25.71 -18.64
N GLU A 138 -2.97 -26.98 -18.49
CA GLU A 138 -4.39 -27.34 -18.38
C GLU A 138 -5.02 -26.81 -17.10
N SER A 139 -4.29 -26.84 -15.97
CA SER A 139 -4.78 -26.23 -14.73
C SER A 139 -4.93 -24.71 -14.83
N TRP A 140 -4.08 -24.04 -15.63
CA TRP A 140 -4.26 -22.63 -15.93
C TRP A 140 -5.47 -22.40 -16.85
N LEU A 141 -5.63 -23.21 -17.90
CA LEU A 141 -6.75 -23.13 -18.85
C LEU A 141 -8.10 -23.36 -18.15
N ASP A 142 -8.20 -24.33 -17.25
CA ASP A 142 -9.40 -24.59 -16.44
C ASP A 142 -9.76 -23.39 -15.54
N ARG A 143 -8.74 -22.71 -15.01
CA ARG A 143 -8.96 -21.49 -14.24
C ARG A 143 -9.39 -20.35 -15.14
N HIS A 144 -8.77 -20.20 -16.31
CA HIS A 144 -9.15 -19.21 -17.31
C HIS A 144 -10.63 -19.37 -17.70
N ASN A 145 -11.05 -20.57 -18.07
CA ASN A 145 -12.44 -20.86 -18.46
C ASN A 145 -13.42 -20.49 -17.34
N ARG A 146 -13.13 -20.91 -16.09
CA ARG A 146 -13.95 -20.51 -14.93
C ARG A 146 -14.06 -19.00 -14.74
N LEU A 147 -12.97 -18.26 -14.93
CA LEU A 147 -12.99 -16.80 -14.82
C LEU A 147 -13.81 -16.16 -15.94
N ILE A 148 -13.71 -16.67 -17.17
CA ILE A 148 -14.55 -16.24 -18.29
C ILE A 148 -16.03 -16.53 -18.00
N ASP A 149 -16.35 -17.72 -17.50
CA ASP A 149 -17.71 -18.14 -17.16
C ASP A 149 -18.34 -17.31 -16.02
N GLN A 150 -17.53 -16.93 -15.03
CA GLN A 150 -17.98 -16.11 -13.90
C GLN A 150 -17.94 -14.61 -14.19
N SER A 151 -17.28 -14.19 -15.26
CA SER A 151 -17.11 -12.76 -15.57
C SER A 151 -18.44 -12.08 -15.78
N LYS A 152 -18.56 -10.87 -15.21
CA LYS A 152 -19.73 -10.00 -15.38
C LYS A 152 -19.48 -8.86 -16.36
N GLU A 153 -18.29 -8.79 -16.95
CA GLU A 153 -17.92 -7.77 -17.94
C GLU A 153 -18.77 -7.90 -19.20
N ASP A 154 -19.30 -6.77 -19.68
CA ASP A 154 -20.24 -6.76 -20.80
C ASP A 154 -19.59 -7.22 -22.11
N SER A 155 -18.32 -6.88 -22.32
CA SER A 155 -17.54 -7.36 -23.48
C SER A 155 -17.45 -8.89 -23.50
N ILE A 156 -17.22 -9.54 -22.36
CA ILE A 156 -17.12 -11.00 -22.25
C ILE A 156 -18.49 -11.67 -22.33
N LYS A 157 -19.54 -11.06 -21.74
CA LYS A 157 -20.92 -11.53 -21.90
C LYS A 157 -21.37 -11.50 -23.36
N ASP A 158 -21.06 -10.42 -24.10
CA ASP A 158 -21.41 -10.32 -25.53
C ASP A 158 -20.81 -11.47 -26.33
N HIS A 159 -19.51 -11.74 -26.16
CA HIS A 159 -18.84 -12.81 -26.88
C HIS A 159 -19.43 -14.18 -26.54
N ARG A 160 -19.68 -14.48 -25.25
CA ARG A 160 -20.27 -15.76 -24.83
C ARG A 160 -21.69 -15.95 -25.35
N SER A 161 -22.55 -14.94 -25.21
CA SER A 161 -23.95 -15.02 -25.64
C SER A 161 -24.09 -15.23 -27.15
N LYS A 162 -23.15 -14.68 -27.93
CA LYS A 162 -23.09 -14.81 -29.40
C LYS A 162 -22.18 -15.94 -29.88
N ASN A 163 -21.64 -16.75 -28.97
CA ASN A 163 -20.67 -17.82 -29.25
C ASN A 163 -19.49 -17.38 -30.13
N LYS A 164 -19.00 -16.15 -29.91
CA LYS A 164 -17.84 -15.59 -30.60
C LYS A 164 -16.55 -15.99 -29.88
N PRO A 165 -15.46 -16.27 -30.61
CA PRO A 165 -14.15 -16.43 -29.99
C PRO A 165 -13.75 -15.17 -29.21
N ILE A 166 -13.20 -15.34 -28.01
CA ILE A 166 -12.80 -14.22 -27.13
C ILE A 166 -11.33 -13.89 -27.37
N PRO A 167 -10.98 -12.73 -27.96
CA PRO A 167 -9.60 -12.33 -28.13
C PRO A 167 -8.88 -12.15 -26.79
N LEU A 168 -7.55 -12.30 -26.78
CA LEU A 168 -6.75 -12.19 -25.56
C LEU A 168 -6.97 -10.86 -24.82
N TRP A 169 -7.01 -9.73 -25.52
CA TRP A 169 -7.24 -8.41 -24.91
C TRP A 169 -8.65 -8.23 -24.32
N VAL A 170 -9.62 -9.07 -24.70
CA VAL A 170 -10.91 -9.15 -24.02
C VAL A 170 -10.84 -10.12 -22.84
N ALA A 171 -10.15 -11.26 -23.02
CA ALA A 171 -10.06 -12.31 -22.02
C ALA A 171 -9.30 -11.88 -20.75
N VAL A 172 -8.26 -11.05 -20.89
CA VAL A 172 -7.48 -10.56 -19.75
C VAL A 172 -8.30 -9.71 -18.78
N GLU A 173 -9.43 -9.13 -19.21
CA GLU A 173 -10.31 -8.36 -18.33
C GLU A 173 -11.02 -9.23 -17.29
N ALA A 174 -11.16 -10.54 -17.53
CA ALA A 174 -11.65 -11.49 -16.53
C ALA A 174 -10.60 -11.89 -15.49
N TRP A 175 -9.33 -11.61 -15.72
CA TRP A 175 -8.24 -12.20 -14.93
C TRP A 175 -7.97 -11.41 -13.66
N ASP A 176 -7.89 -12.09 -12.52
CA ASP A 176 -7.20 -11.52 -11.35
C ASP A 176 -5.67 -11.52 -11.54
N PHE A 177 -4.95 -10.74 -10.74
CA PHE A 177 -3.49 -10.69 -10.74
C PHE A 177 -2.86 -12.10 -10.69
N GLY A 178 -3.43 -13.02 -9.92
CA GLY A 178 -2.91 -14.38 -9.80
C GLY A 178 -3.04 -15.20 -11.09
N ALA A 179 -4.09 -15.00 -11.89
CA ALA A 179 -4.26 -15.64 -13.19
C ALA A 179 -3.25 -15.07 -14.20
N LEU A 180 -3.07 -13.74 -14.21
CA LEU A 180 -2.08 -13.05 -15.03
C LEU A 180 -0.64 -13.49 -14.70
N SER A 181 -0.31 -13.56 -13.41
CA SER A 181 0.99 -14.00 -12.90
C SER A 181 1.30 -15.44 -13.36
N LYS A 182 0.34 -16.36 -13.19
CA LYS A 182 0.50 -17.75 -13.65
C LYS A 182 0.61 -17.87 -15.17
N PHE A 183 -0.16 -17.08 -15.92
CA PHE A 183 -0.08 -17.04 -17.38
C PHE A 183 1.32 -16.66 -17.83
N TYR A 184 1.87 -15.56 -17.29
CA TYR A 184 3.24 -15.13 -17.58
C TYR A 184 4.25 -16.24 -17.26
N SER A 185 4.13 -16.92 -16.11
CA SER A 185 5.06 -17.98 -15.69
C SER A 185 5.16 -19.16 -16.67
N ILE A 186 4.07 -19.47 -17.40
CA ILE A 186 4.01 -20.61 -18.33
C ILE A 186 4.32 -20.24 -19.79
N LEU A 187 4.39 -18.95 -20.13
CA LEU A 187 4.75 -18.49 -21.47
C LEU A 187 6.11 -19.05 -21.90
N SER A 188 6.31 -19.15 -23.21
CA SER A 188 7.61 -19.47 -23.80
C SER A 188 8.64 -18.41 -23.40
N GLY A 189 9.93 -18.77 -23.37
CA GLY A 189 11.00 -17.82 -23.03
C GLY A 189 10.96 -16.56 -23.91
N LYS A 190 10.76 -16.74 -25.22
CA LYS A 190 10.60 -15.64 -26.19
C LYS A 190 9.48 -14.67 -25.78
N ASN A 191 8.32 -15.22 -25.40
CA ASN A 191 7.15 -14.43 -25.00
C ASN A 191 7.36 -13.72 -23.66
N GLN A 192 8.04 -14.37 -22.70
CA GLN A 192 8.44 -13.73 -21.44
C GLN A 192 9.42 -12.57 -21.67
N ASP A 193 10.37 -12.74 -22.60
CA ASP A 193 11.36 -11.73 -22.93
C ASP A 193 10.70 -10.48 -23.56
N LEU A 194 9.68 -10.64 -24.40
CA LEU A 194 8.88 -9.51 -24.94
C LEU A 194 8.28 -8.65 -23.82
N VAL A 195 7.68 -9.28 -22.81
CA VAL A 195 7.06 -8.58 -21.68
C VAL A 195 8.13 -7.94 -20.77
N CYS A 196 9.25 -8.63 -20.52
CA CYS A 196 10.38 -8.09 -19.77
C CYS A 196 10.93 -6.80 -20.39
N ASN A 197 11.09 -6.78 -21.72
CA ASN A 197 11.60 -5.63 -22.45
C ASN A 197 10.70 -4.39 -22.27
N ARG A 198 9.37 -4.55 -22.20
CA ARG A 198 8.43 -3.45 -21.93
C ARG A 198 8.58 -2.83 -20.54
N LEU A 199 9.22 -3.53 -19.61
CA LEU A 199 9.51 -3.07 -18.24
C LEU A 199 10.99 -2.68 -18.06
N GLY A 200 11.81 -2.81 -19.10
CA GLY A 200 13.26 -2.58 -19.03
C GLY A 200 14.00 -3.61 -18.17
N LEU A 201 13.54 -4.86 -18.20
CA LEU A 201 14.17 -6.00 -17.52
C LEU A 201 14.81 -6.92 -18.55
N ASP A 202 15.97 -7.49 -18.20
CA ASP A 202 16.71 -8.42 -19.07
C ASP A 202 16.53 -9.87 -18.63
N ASN A 203 15.89 -10.11 -17.48
CA ASN A 203 15.85 -11.41 -16.85
C ASN A 203 14.42 -11.81 -16.47
N ARG A 204 13.84 -12.73 -17.25
CA ARG A 204 12.51 -13.31 -17.03
C ARG A 204 12.28 -13.88 -15.63
N ILE A 205 13.32 -14.35 -14.95
CA ILE A 205 13.23 -14.93 -13.61
C ILE A 205 12.97 -13.84 -12.56
N GLU A 206 13.44 -12.62 -12.78
CA GLU A 206 13.18 -11.47 -11.89
C GLU A 206 11.70 -11.08 -11.99
N LEU A 207 11.19 -10.90 -13.21
CA LEU A 207 9.77 -10.58 -13.42
C LEU A 207 8.85 -11.68 -12.90
N ASP A 208 9.13 -12.96 -13.17
CA ASP A 208 8.34 -14.08 -12.62
C ASP A 208 8.29 -14.05 -11.09
N ASN A 209 9.44 -13.82 -10.46
CA ASN A 209 9.53 -13.67 -9.00
C ASN A 209 8.71 -12.47 -8.51
N TRP A 210 8.76 -11.33 -9.20
CA TRP A 210 8.01 -10.13 -8.83
C TRP A 210 6.51 -10.33 -8.97
N LEU A 211 6.02 -10.85 -10.10
CA LEU A 211 4.59 -11.07 -10.32
C LEU A 211 3.97 -11.99 -9.27
N ILE A 212 4.72 -12.99 -8.81
CA ILE A 212 4.25 -13.90 -7.75
C ILE A 212 4.20 -13.19 -6.40
N ASN A 213 5.21 -12.38 -6.07
CA ASN A 213 5.18 -11.61 -4.83
C ASN A 213 4.09 -10.53 -4.86
N LEU A 214 3.97 -9.78 -5.96
CA LEU A 214 2.96 -8.71 -6.12
C LEU A 214 1.54 -9.27 -6.05
N SER A 215 1.27 -10.42 -6.68
CA SER A 215 -0.02 -11.10 -6.58
C SER A 215 -0.38 -11.46 -5.13
N ASP A 216 0.56 -11.99 -4.36
CA ASP A 216 0.31 -12.31 -2.94
C ASP A 216 0.10 -11.04 -2.11
N ILE A 217 0.90 -9.99 -2.32
CA ILE A 217 0.73 -8.72 -1.61
C ILE A 217 -0.62 -8.07 -1.94
N ARG A 218 -1.04 -8.11 -3.21
CA ARG A 218 -2.38 -7.67 -3.64
C ARG A 218 -3.46 -8.44 -2.90
N ASN A 219 -3.33 -9.76 -2.80
CA ASN A 219 -4.27 -10.59 -2.04
C ASN A 219 -4.27 -10.25 -0.55
N ARG A 220 -3.10 -10.00 0.06
CA ARG A 220 -3.03 -9.54 1.46
C ARG A 220 -3.79 -8.23 1.65
N CYS A 221 -3.65 -7.28 0.74
CA CYS A 221 -4.36 -6.00 0.79
C CYS A 221 -5.88 -6.21 0.69
N ALA A 222 -6.32 -7.01 -0.30
CA ALA A 222 -7.73 -7.32 -0.53
C ALA A 222 -8.38 -8.09 0.64
N HIS A 223 -7.65 -8.99 1.28
CA HIS A 223 -8.12 -9.71 2.48
C HIS A 223 -7.89 -8.94 3.79
N HIS A 224 -7.42 -7.70 3.71
CA HIS A 224 -7.12 -6.84 4.86
C HIS A 224 -6.14 -7.49 5.87
N ALA A 225 -5.24 -8.32 5.39
CA ALA A 225 -4.21 -8.97 6.18
C ALA A 225 -3.07 -8.00 6.49
N ARG A 226 -2.37 -8.21 7.61
CA ARG A 226 -1.22 -7.38 7.99
C ARG A 226 -0.16 -7.38 6.88
N LEU A 227 0.26 -6.20 6.44
CA LEU A 227 1.22 -6.02 5.36
C LEU A 227 2.65 -5.89 5.91
N CYS A 228 2.85 -5.05 6.93
CA CYS A 228 4.13 -4.79 7.57
C CYS A 228 4.60 -5.92 8.48
N ASN A 229 5.92 -5.91 8.73
CA ASN A 229 6.61 -6.85 9.60
C ASN A 229 6.27 -8.33 9.28
N ARG A 230 6.01 -8.62 8.00
CA ARG A 230 5.91 -9.96 7.43
C ARG A 230 6.95 -10.08 6.35
N SER A 231 7.46 -11.29 6.17
CA SER A 231 8.35 -11.56 5.04
C SER A 231 7.55 -11.59 3.74
N ASN A 232 8.23 -11.25 2.65
CA ASN A 232 7.74 -11.44 1.30
C ASN A 232 7.52 -12.94 1.05
N PRO A 233 6.53 -13.32 0.22
CA PRO A 233 6.27 -14.72 -0.14
C PRO A 233 7.51 -15.47 -0.62
N ARG A 234 8.35 -14.77 -1.38
CA ARG A 234 9.65 -15.25 -1.84
C ARG A 234 10.66 -14.13 -1.68
N THR A 235 11.91 -14.49 -1.43
CA THR A 235 12.99 -13.51 -1.50
C THR A 235 13.01 -12.87 -2.88
N LEU A 236 13.01 -11.54 -2.92
CA LEU A 236 12.99 -10.80 -4.17
C LEU A 236 14.29 -11.02 -4.94
N LYS A 237 14.16 -11.36 -6.23
CA LYS A 237 15.27 -11.40 -7.17
C LYS A 237 15.40 -10.02 -7.79
N ILE A 238 16.58 -9.41 -7.66
CA ILE A 238 16.79 -7.99 -7.98
C ILE A 238 17.93 -7.87 -9.00
N PRO A 239 17.77 -7.08 -10.08
CA PRO A 239 18.85 -6.80 -11.02
C PRO A 239 20.09 -6.24 -10.32
N LYS A 240 21.28 -6.69 -10.71
CA LYS A 240 22.56 -6.16 -10.22
C LYS A 240 23.06 -4.96 -11.05
N LYS A 241 22.16 -4.08 -11.46
CA LYS A 241 22.46 -2.92 -12.32
C LYS A 241 21.52 -1.74 -12.05
N GLY A 242 21.96 -0.54 -12.43
CA GLY A 242 21.16 0.68 -12.38
C GLY A 242 20.62 1.02 -10.99
N TYR A 243 19.35 1.41 -10.94
CA TYR A 243 18.62 1.80 -9.72
C TYR A 243 18.82 0.83 -8.54
N PHE A 244 18.76 -0.48 -8.78
CA PHE A 244 18.90 -1.45 -7.71
C PHE A 244 20.32 -1.62 -7.18
N ASN A 245 21.33 -1.31 -8.00
CA ASN A 245 22.72 -1.28 -7.55
C ASN A 245 22.96 -0.10 -6.61
N LEU A 246 22.37 1.08 -6.91
CA LEU A 246 22.42 2.26 -6.04
C LEU A 246 21.75 2.01 -4.68
N LEU A 247 20.65 1.24 -4.66
CA LEU A 247 19.98 0.89 -3.41
C LEU A 247 20.76 -0.10 -2.52
N GLY A 248 21.67 -0.90 -3.10
CA GLY A 248 22.53 -1.80 -2.33
C GLY A 248 21.77 -2.80 -1.44
N LEU A 249 20.62 -3.31 -1.88
CA LEU A 249 19.74 -4.14 -1.03
C LEU A 249 20.44 -5.43 -0.54
N SER A 250 20.53 -5.59 0.77
CA SER A 250 20.99 -6.83 1.41
C SER A 250 19.98 -7.97 1.26
N GLN A 251 20.41 -9.21 1.50
CA GLN A 251 19.54 -10.39 1.42
C GLN A 251 18.29 -10.25 2.32
N LYS A 252 18.49 -9.79 3.56
CA LYS A 252 17.39 -9.58 4.52
C LYS A 252 16.41 -8.52 4.04
N GLN A 253 16.87 -7.47 3.34
CA GLN A 253 15.99 -6.41 2.84
C GLN A 253 15.12 -6.90 1.66
N LYS A 254 15.64 -7.79 0.82
CA LYS A 254 14.89 -8.43 -0.28
C LYS A 254 13.76 -9.34 0.22
N GLU A 255 13.87 -9.83 1.45
CA GLU A 255 12.85 -10.66 2.12
C GLU A 255 11.80 -9.84 2.85
N LYS A 256 11.99 -8.52 2.97
CA LYS A 256 11.17 -7.65 3.81
C LYS A 256 10.47 -6.57 2.99
N PHE A 257 9.66 -5.81 3.70
CA PHE A 257 8.80 -4.76 3.17
C PHE A 257 9.57 -3.72 2.33
N TYR A 258 10.78 -3.31 2.77
CA TYR A 258 11.60 -2.36 2.02
C TYR A 258 11.97 -2.84 0.61
N GLY A 259 12.32 -4.13 0.44
CA GLY A 259 12.59 -4.68 -0.90
C GLY A 259 11.36 -4.61 -1.80
N MET A 260 10.16 -4.82 -1.25
CA MET A 260 8.91 -4.71 -2.01
C MET A 260 8.65 -3.26 -2.44
N ILE A 261 8.88 -2.29 -1.55
CA ILE A 261 8.79 -0.86 -1.90
C ILE A 261 9.72 -0.53 -3.06
N ALA A 262 10.96 -1.03 -3.04
CA ALA A 262 11.93 -0.79 -4.10
C ALA A 262 11.47 -1.32 -5.46
N VAL A 263 10.89 -2.53 -5.50
CA VAL A 263 10.35 -3.15 -6.73
C VAL A 263 9.12 -2.40 -7.25
N ILE A 264 8.16 -2.10 -6.37
CA ILE A 264 6.95 -1.35 -6.76
C ILE A 264 7.35 0.01 -7.30
N TRP A 265 8.28 0.72 -6.66
CA TRP A 265 8.73 2.02 -7.13
C TRP A 265 9.38 1.95 -8.50
N PHE A 266 10.24 0.96 -8.73
CA PHE A 266 10.85 0.73 -10.05
C PHE A 266 9.78 0.56 -11.14
N LEU A 267 8.77 -0.27 -10.89
CA LEU A 267 7.68 -0.51 -11.85
C LEU A 267 6.83 0.74 -12.06
N LEU A 268 6.45 1.44 -10.99
CA LEU A 268 5.68 2.68 -11.09
C LEU A 268 6.42 3.76 -11.86
N LYS A 269 7.74 3.89 -11.74
CA LYS A 269 8.51 4.86 -12.54
C LYS A 269 8.53 4.52 -14.02
N LYS A 270 8.38 3.25 -14.40
CA LYS A 270 8.22 2.84 -15.80
C LYS A 270 6.82 3.10 -16.32
N ILE A 271 5.80 2.94 -15.48
CA ILE A 271 4.39 3.10 -15.85
C ILE A 271 3.97 4.58 -15.86
N GLY A 272 4.35 5.32 -14.83
CA GLY A 272 3.98 6.71 -14.59
C GLY A 272 5.13 7.47 -13.94
N PRO A 273 6.04 8.09 -14.72
CA PRO A 273 7.24 8.76 -14.21
C PRO A 273 6.98 9.88 -13.19
N SER A 274 5.79 10.49 -13.25
CA SER A 274 5.32 11.57 -12.36
C SER A 274 4.70 11.07 -11.04
N SER A 275 4.62 9.76 -10.83
CA SER A 275 4.02 9.19 -9.61
C SER A 275 4.65 9.75 -8.35
N LYS A 276 3.80 10.14 -7.38
CA LYS A 276 4.20 10.61 -6.04
C LYS A 276 4.08 9.52 -4.97
N TRP A 277 3.87 8.27 -5.39
CA TRP A 277 3.65 7.14 -4.48
C TRP A 277 4.77 6.98 -3.46
N ILE A 278 6.03 7.10 -3.87
CA ILE A 278 7.17 6.95 -2.96
C ILE A 278 7.21 8.04 -1.88
N CYS A 279 6.76 9.25 -2.20
CA CYS A 279 6.65 10.36 -1.25
C CYS A 279 5.63 10.02 -0.16
N ARG A 280 4.44 9.54 -0.55
CA ARG A 280 3.39 9.14 0.39
C ARG A 280 3.82 7.95 1.26
N ILE A 281 4.53 6.99 0.69
CA ILE A 281 5.12 5.87 1.46
C ILE A 281 6.15 6.37 2.48
N ALA A 282 7.06 7.25 2.07
CA ALA A 282 8.06 7.82 2.97
C ALA A 282 7.39 8.60 4.11
N ASP A 283 6.43 9.46 3.79
CA ASP A 283 5.68 10.27 4.77
C ASP A 283 4.84 9.40 5.72
N LEU A 284 4.27 8.28 5.24
CA LEU A 284 3.61 7.32 6.11
C LEU A 284 4.61 6.64 7.04
N ILE A 285 5.76 6.20 6.53
CA ILE A 285 6.80 5.53 7.33
C ILE A 285 7.31 6.43 8.45
N ASP A 286 7.39 7.74 8.24
CA ASP A 286 7.76 8.71 9.29
C ASP A 286 6.73 8.75 10.43
N GLN A 287 5.47 8.38 10.17
CA GLN A 287 4.40 8.26 11.16
C GLN A 287 4.31 6.87 11.80
N LYS A 288 5.34 6.03 11.68
CA LYS A 288 5.34 4.68 12.24
C LYS A 288 5.22 4.74 13.77
N PRO A 289 4.22 4.09 14.40
CA PRO A 289 4.09 4.10 15.84
C PRO A 289 5.23 3.35 16.53
N GLU A 290 5.56 3.79 17.74
CA GLU A 290 6.55 3.15 18.59
C GLU A 290 5.90 2.05 19.42
N ILE A 291 6.25 0.79 19.11
CA ILE A 291 5.84 -0.38 19.88
C ILE A 291 7.02 -1.33 20.03
N PRO A 292 7.14 -2.01 21.19
CA PRO A 292 8.14 -3.05 21.39
C PRO A 292 8.08 -4.09 20.27
N GLY A 293 9.24 -4.41 19.68
CA GLY A 293 9.37 -5.39 18.60
C GLY A 293 8.99 -4.91 17.18
N PHE A 294 8.56 -3.66 16.99
CA PHE A 294 8.29 -3.09 15.65
C PHE A 294 9.25 -1.94 15.32
N THR A 295 10.43 -2.31 14.85
CA THR A 295 11.49 -1.37 14.46
C THR A 295 11.52 -1.18 12.94
N TYR A 296 12.16 -0.11 12.46
CA TYR A 296 12.41 0.05 11.02
C TYR A 296 13.19 -1.14 10.42
N LYS A 297 14.15 -1.68 11.18
CA LYS A 297 14.91 -2.90 10.81
C LYS A 297 14.02 -4.12 10.60
N SER A 298 12.91 -4.23 11.35
CA SER A 298 11.92 -5.31 11.16
C SER A 298 11.19 -5.23 9.81
N MET A 299 11.09 -4.02 9.26
CA MET A 299 10.55 -3.73 7.91
C MET A 299 11.64 -3.83 6.81
N GLY A 300 12.90 -4.06 7.18
CA GLY A 300 14.04 -4.03 6.25
C GLY A 300 14.54 -2.61 5.94
N LEU A 301 14.09 -1.60 6.68
CA LEU A 301 14.59 -0.23 6.56
C LEU A 301 15.85 -0.02 7.44
N PRO A 302 16.67 0.99 7.14
CA PRO A 302 17.69 1.49 8.07
C PRO A 302 17.11 1.84 9.43
N GLU A 303 17.95 1.83 10.48
CA GLU A 303 17.51 2.17 11.83
C GLU A 303 17.04 3.62 11.95
N THR A 304 17.54 4.50 11.07
CA THR A 304 17.16 5.91 10.99
C THR A 304 15.84 6.19 10.24
N GLY A 305 15.13 5.15 9.75
CA GLY A 305 13.86 5.31 9.04
C GLY A 305 13.98 5.16 7.53
N PHE A 306 13.11 5.83 6.78
CA PHE A 306 13.11 5.73 5.31
C PHE A 306 14.34 6.44 4.70
N PRO A 307 15.13 5.78 3.84
CA PRO A 307 16.37 6.36 3.31
C PRO A 307 16.11 7.36 2.18
N ARG A 308 15.53 8.54 2.51
CA ARG A 308 15.13 9.57 1.54
C ARG A 308 16.22 9.99 0.55
N LYS A 309 17.49 9.98 0.97
CA LYS A 309 18.65 10.27 0.09
C LYS A 309 18.77 9.33 -1.12
N LEU A 310 18.29 8.09 -1.00
CA LEU A 310 18.27 7.11 -2.09
C LEU A 310 17.04 7.25 -3.00
N PHE A 311 16.08 8.08 -2.60
CA PHE A 311 14.83 8.35 -3.31
C PHE A 311 14.63 9.86 -3.40
N PRO A 312 15.36 10.56 -4.29
CA PRO A 312 15.38 12.03 -4.34
C PRO A 312 13.99 12.67 -4.42
N GLU A 313 13.01 11.98 -5.02
CA GLU A 313 11.62 12.43 -5.08
C GLU A 313 10.96 12.65 -3.70
N THR A 314 11.53 12.05 -2.65
CA THR A 314 11.04 12.14 -1.27
C THR A 314 11.67 13.28 -0.48
N ILE A 315 12.73 13.90 -1.00
CA ILE A 315 13.32 15.08 -0.39
C ILE A 315 12.40 16.24 -0.79
N LYS A 316 11.62 16.74 0.18
CA LYS A 316 10.89 18.00 -0.02
C LYS A 316 11.93 19.07 -0.32
N ALA A 317 11.80 19.74 -1.47
CA ALA A 317 12.55 20.97 -1.67
C ALA A 317 12.22 21.87 -0.47
N ILE A 318 13.24 22.48 0.15
CA ILE A 318 13.01 23.60 1.06
C ILE A 318 12.23 24.61 0.21
N PRO A 319 10.98 24.97 0.55
CA PRO A 319 10.34 26.06 -0.16
C PRO A 319 11.29 27.24 0.00
N VAL A 320 11.76 27.78 -1.13
CA VAL A 320 12.35 29.12 -1.12
C VAL A 320 11.22 29.98 -0.58
N VAL A 321 11.34 30.40 0.68
CA VAL A 321 10.54 31.50 1.19
C VAL A 321 10.99 32.68 0.35
N VAL A 322 10.27 32.95 -0.73
CA VAL A 322 10.30 34.28 -1.31
C VAL A 322 9.64 35.11 -0.23
N GLU A 323 10.44 35.75 0.61
CA GLU A 323 9.96 36.87 1.41
C GLU A 323 9.34 37.81 0.40
N LYS A 324 8.00 37.81 0.35
CA LYS A 324 7.27 38.85 -0.36
C LYS A 324 7.80 40.16 0.19
N SER A 325 8.06 41.10 -0.71
CA SER A 325 8.39 42.46 -0.27
C SER A 325 7.34 42.91 0.76
N PRO A 326 7.72 43.61 1.83
CA PRO A 326 6.75 44.07 2.81
C PRO A 326 5.59 44.86 2.17
N MET A 327 5.85 45.53 1.04
CA MET A 327 4.80 46.16 0.22
C MET A 327 3.87 45.19 -0.51
N GLU A 328 4.35 44.04 -0.99
CA GLU A 328 3.51 43.03 -1.65
C GLU A 328 2.60 42.31 -0.67
N GLU A 329 3.03 42.16 0.59
CA GLU A 329 2.19 41.61 1.66
C GLU A 329 1.16 42.63 2.15
N LEU A 330 1.52 43.92 2.19
CA LEU A 330 0.57 45.01 2.44
C LEU A 330 -0.51 45.10 1.36
N GLU A 331 -0.13 45.09 0.08
CA GLU A 331 -1.08 45.11 -1.04
C GLU A 331 -2.03 43.91 -0.97
N HIS A 332 -1.50 42.72 -0.70
CA HIS A 332 -2.31 41.51 -0.62
C HIS A 332 -3.36 41.56 0.50
N ARG A 333 -2.99 42.09 1.67
CA ARG A 333 -3.90 42.20 2.83
C ARG A 333 -4.90 43.34 2.66
N LEU A 334 -4.51 44.44 2.02
CA LEU A 334 -5.44 45.51 1.64
C LEU A 334 -6.54 44.96 0.70
N ASP A 335 -6.17 44.14 -0.28
CA ASP A 335 -7.13 43.49 -1.17
C ASP A 335 -8.08 42.55 -0.43
N GLN A 336 -7.60 41.81 0.58
CA GLN A 336 -8.46 40.96 1.41
C GLN A 336 -9.49 41.76 2.20
N LEU A 337 -9.09 42.91 2.77
CA LEU A 337 -9.99 43.82 3.49
C LEU A 337 -11.04 44.46 2.57
N LEU A 338 -10.62 44.88 1.37
CA LEU A 338 -11.54 45.43 0.36
C LEU A 338 -12.51 44.36 -0.16
N THR A 339 -12.06 43.11 -0.27
CA THR A 339 -12.92 41.98 -0.66
C THR A 339 -13.93 41.65 0.45
N PHE A 340 -13.48 41.64 1.70
CA PHE A 340 -14.37 41.44 2.87
C PHE A 340 -15.46 42.50 2.94
N GLY A 341 -15.12 43.79 2.74
CA GLY A 341 -16.09 44.88 2.73
C GLY A 341 -17.10 44.83 1.57
N ASN A 342 -16.78 44.14 0.48
CA ASN A 342 -17.66 43.96 -0.68
C ASN A 342 -18.51 42.68 -0.59
N GLU A 343 -18.01 41.60 0.03
CA GLU A 343 -18.76 40.34 0.19
C GLU A 343 -19.78 40.39 1.33
N TYR A 344 -19.55 41.22 2.34
CA TYR A 344 -20.52 41.48 3.41
C TYR A 344 -21.21 42.82 3.16
N ASP A 345 -22.43 42.82 2.62
CA ASP A 345 -23.25 44.05 2.60
C ASP A 345 -23.66 44.39 4.04
N LEU A 346 -22.77 45.11 4.73
CA LEU A 346 -22.92 45.47 6.14
C LEU A 346 -24.23 46.25 6.39
N LYS A 347 -24.76 46.94 5.36
CA LYS A 347 -26.07 47.62 5.47
C LYS A 347 -27.21 46.62 5.47
N GLU A 348 -27.13 45.55 4.69
CA GLU A 348 -28.12 44.48 4.69
C GLU A 348 -28.10 43.71 6.02
N ILE A 349 -26.91 43.36 6.53
CA ILE A 349 -26.74 42.64 7.81
C ILE A 349 -27.27 43.47 8.98
N ALA A 350 -26.99 44.78 9.00
CA ALA A 350 -27.44 45.70 10.03
C ALA A 350 -28.97 45.80 10.16
N THR A 351 -29.71 45.45 9.10
CA THR A 351 -31.19 45.49 9.12
C THR A 351 -31.84 44.22 9.67
N HIS A 352 -31.11 43.11 9.79
CA HIS A 352 -31.69 41.80 10.12
C HIS A 352 -31.02 41.07 11.30
N ASP A 353 -29.76 41.35 11.61
CA ASP A 353 -29.02 40.59 12.63
C ASP A 353 -27.89 41.42 13.28
N SER A 354 -28.17 41.93 14.48
CA SER A 354 -27.23 42.80 15.21
C SER A 354 -26.01 42.07 15.78
N GLU A 355 -26.11 40.77 16.07
CA GLU A 355 -24.97 39.98 16.57
C GLU A 355 -24.00 39.67 15.44
N ARG A 356 -24.51 39.27 14.26
CA ARG A 356 -23.65 39.10 13.08
C ARG A 356 -22.98 40.38 12.62
N LEU A 357 -23.65 41.53 12.74
CA LEU A 357 -23.03 42.82 12.45
C LEU A 357 -21.85 43.09 13.39
N LYS A 358 -21.99 42.75 14.68
CA LYS A 358 -20.95 42.93 15.67
C LYS A 358 -19.74 42.03 15.39
N GLU A 359 -19.97 40.76 15.07
CA GLU A 359 -18.90 39.82 14.67
C GLU A 359 -18.14 40.31 13.42
N ALA A 360 -18.86 40.83 12.41
CA ALA A 360 -18.25 41.38 11.21
C ALA A 360 -17.42 42.65 11.49
N ILE A 361 -17.87 43.52 12.38
CA ILE A 361 -17.11 44.71 12.80
C ILE A 361 -15.86 44.32 13.61
N GLU A 362 -15.96 43.33 14.49
CA GLU A 362 -14.81 42.82 15.26
C GLU A 362 -13.74 42.24 14.33
N ALA A 363 -14.14 41.44 13.34
CA ALA A 363 -13.22 40.89 12.33
C ALA A 363 -12.54 41.97 11.47
N LEU A 364 -13.29 43.00 11.04
CA LEU A 364 -12.73 44.16 10.32
C LEU A 364 -11.72 44.93 11.17
N THR A 365 -12.01 45.08 12.46
CA THR A 365 -11.13 45.80 13.40
C THR A 365 -9.83 45.01 13.62
N GLU A 366 -9.91 43.69 13.75
CA GLU A 366 -8.73 42.82 13.86
C GLU A 366 -7.85 42.90 12.60
N HIS A 367 -8.45 42.83 11.40
CA HIS A 367 -7.71 42.98 10.15
C HIS A 367 -7.08 44.38 10.00
N SER A 368 -7.75 45.42 10.50
CA SER A 368 -7.19 46.79 10.53
C SER A 368 -5.96 46.88 11.43
N TYR A 369 -5.99 46.27 12.63
CA TYR A 369 -4.83 46.28 13.53
C TYR A 369 -3.64 45.51 12.97
N GLU A 370 -3.89 44.39 12.29
CA GLU A 370 -2.83 43.64 11.61
C GLU A 370 -2.20 44.42 10.46
N LEU A 371 -2.99 45.20 9.71
CA LEU A 371 -2.46 46.11 8.68
C LEU A 371 -1.63 47.24 9.28
N ASP A 372 -2.11 47.89 10.35
CA ASP A 372 -1.36 48.97 11.01
C ASP A 372 -0.01 48.46 11.53
N ALA A 373 0.02 47.28 12.13
CA ALA A 373 1.27 46.65 12.58
C ALA A 373 2.24 46.37 11.43
N LEU A 374 1.73 45.94 10.26
CA LEU A 374 2.55 45.73 9.07
C LEU A 374 3.08 47.04 8.49
N ILE A 375 2.29 48.12 8.50
CA ILE A 375 2.72 49.46 8.07
C ILE A 375 3.84 49.98 8.96
N ASP A 376 3.75 49.78 10.27
CA ASP A 376 4.78 50.21 11.22
C ASP A 376 6.10 49.41 11.10
N GLU A 377 6.04 48.20 10.52
CA GLU A 377 7.19 47.32 10.28
C GLU A 377 7.85 47.51 8.90
N THR A 378 7.22 48.25 7.98
CA THR A 378 7.73 48.64 6.65
C THR A 378 8.40 49.99 6.64
#